data_AF-A0A1Y3TQE0-F1
#
_entry.id   AF-A0A1Y3TQE0-F1
#
_cell.length_a   1.000
_cell.length_b   1.000
_cell.length_c   1.000
_cell.angle_alpha   90.00
_cell.angle_beta   90.00
_cell.angle_gamma   90.00
#
_symmetry.space_group_name_H-M   'P 1'
#
loop_
_entity.id
_entity.type
_entity.pdbx_description
1 polymer ?
#
loop_
_entity_poly.entity_id
_entity_poly.type
_entity_poly.pdbx_seq_one_letter_code
_entity_poly.pdbx_strand_id
1 'polypeptide(L)'
;MLTLCLALLGGLFLAWAAGWWDTQQQTGEALRADTIRLHVRADSDSVLDQTCKLAVRDALLELTQRLYQDAATAAEARTLAARHLVDIQWTAQQTLARLGAARTVRVSLVNMYFDTTHYGSFSLPAGRYDAVRVDIGAPDSYGRNWWCVLYPGLCTTACGSYDDPAENDLICGDYILRLRVVELWQQLTADRRDKTLVTLM
;
A
#
# COMPACT_ATOMS: atom_id res chain seq x y z
N MET A 1 9.59 49.95 14.00
CA MET A 1 8.27 49.60 13.42
C MET A 1 8.40 48.52 12.35
N LEU A 2 9.23 48.71 11.31
CA LEU A 2 9.45 47.71 10.25
C LEU A 2 9.94 46.35 10.76
N THR A 3 10.91 46.33 11.69
CA THR A 3 11.44 45.10 12.29
C THR A 3 10.41 44.31 13.09
N LEU A 4 9.53 44.99 13.82
CA LEU A 4 8.44 44.37 14.56
C LEU A 4 7.39 43.78 13.61
N CYS A 5 7.06 44.49 12.53
CA CYS A 5 6.15 43.98 11.50
C CYS A 5 6.73 42.75 10.78
N LEU A 6 8.01 42.77 10.42
CA LEU A 6 8.68 41.62 9.78
C LEU A 6 8.73 40.40 10.72
N ALA A 7 8.99 40.60 12.01
CA ALA A 7 8.99 39.52 13.00
C ALA A 7 7.59 38.91 13.19
N LEU A 8 6.54 39.75 13.26
CA LEU A 8 5.15 39.29 13.37
C LEU A 8 4.69 38.56 12.11
N LEU A 9 5.02 39.07 10.92
CA LEU A 9 4.71 38.41 9.65
C LEU A 9 5.45 37.08 9.51
N GLY A 10 6.73 37.03 9.91
CA GLY A 10 7.51 35.80 9.94
C GLY A 10 6.93 34.76 10.91
N GLY A 11 6.52 35.18 12.11
CA GLY A 11 5.84 34.32 13.08
C GLY A 11 4.52 33.77 12.56
N LEU A 12 3.69 34.60 11.93
CA LEU A 12 2.44 34.17 11.30
C LEU A 12 2.69 33.17 10.16
N PHE A 13 3.69 33.44 9.32
CA PHE A 13 4.06 32.55 8.21
C PHE A 13 4.53 31.19 8.72
N LEU A 14 5.37 31.16 9.76
CA LEU A 14 5.82 29.91 10.37
C LEU A 14 4.68 29.12 11.00
N ALA A 15 3.75 29.79 11.70
CA ALA A 15 2.57 29.15 12.26
C ALA A 15 1.64 28.58 11.17
N TRP A 16 1.43 29.33 10.08
CA TRP A 16 0.67 28.88 8.93
C TRP A 16 1.33 27.68 8.24
N ALA A 17 2.64 27.74 8.01
CA ALA A 17 3.40 26.65 7.41
C ALA A 17 3.39 25.38 8.28
N ALA A 18 3.48 25.53 9.61
CA ALA A 18 3.39 24.41 10.54
C ALA A 18 1.99 23.76 10.53
N GLY A 19 0.92 24.56 10.54
CA GLY A 19 -0.45 24.03 10.45
C GLY A 19 -0.73 23.33 9.12
N TRP A 20 -0.21 23.88 8.02
CA TRP A 20 -0.28 23.25 6.71
C TRP A 20 0.49 21.91 6.69
N TRP A 21 1.70 21.87 7.26
CA TRP A 21 2.52 20.66 7.37
C TRP A 21 1.82 19.55 8.15
N ASP A 22 1.27 19.89 9.31
CA ASP A 22 0.54 18.96 10.18
C ASP A 22 -0.68 18.37 9.45
N THR A 23 -1.44 19.23 8.75
CA THR A 23 -2.58 18.79 7.93
C THR A 23 -2.14 17.79 6.86
N GLN A 24 -1.03 18.04 6.15
CA GLN A 24 -0.55 17.11 5.12
C GLN A 24 -0.09 15.76 5.70
N GLN A 25 0.56 15.76 6.86
CA GLN A 25 0.95 14.52 7.55
C GLN A 25 -0.29 13.73 7.98
N GLN A 26 -1.28 14.40 8.58
CA GLN A 26 -2.51 13.77 9.04
C GLN A 26 -3.30 13.15 7.88
N THR A 27 -3.44 13.85 6.75
CA THR A 27 -4.12 13.27 5.58
C THR A 27 -3.33 12.08 5.01
N GLY A 28 -2.00 12.17 4.96
CA GLY A 28 -1.17 11.04 4.55
C GLY A 28 -1.24 9.85 5.50
N GLU A 29 -1.41 10.08 6.81
CA GLU A 29 -1.64 9.05 7.81
C GLU A 29 -3.01 8.40 7.70
N ALA A 30 -4.06 9.21 7.53
CA ALA A 30 -5.43 8.73 7.32
C ALA A 30 -5.52 7.84 6.08
N LEU A 31 -5.00 8.31 4.94
CA LEU A 31 -4.96 7.53 3.71
C LEU A 31 -4.23 6.19 3.91
N ARG A 32 -3.06 6.20 4.57
CA ARG A 32 -2.29 4.99 4.86
C ARG A 32 -3.04 4.03 5.78
N ALA A 33 -3.74 4.56 6.77
CA ALA A 33 -4.54 3.78 7.70
C ALA A 33 -5.78 3.18 7.02
N ASP A 34 -6.32 3.85 6.01
CA ASP A 34 -7.47 3.38 5.24
C ASP A 34 -7.08 2.54 4.00
N THR A 35 -5.80 2.20 3.84
CA THR A 35 -5.30 1.41 2.70
C THR A 35 -4.70 0.08 3.16
N ILE A 36 -5.13 -1.02 2.55
CA ILE A 36 -4.43 -2.31 2.64
C ILE A 36 -3.84 -2.67 1.29
N ARG A 37 -2.53 -2.95 1.26
CA ARG A 37 -1.80 -3.26 0.02
C ARG A 37 -1.62 -4.76 -0.19
N LEU A 38 -1.45 -5.18 -1.44
CA LEU A 38 -0.97 -6.50 -1.83
C LEU A 38 0.48 -6.38 -2.28
N HIS A 39 1.32 -7.27 -1.77
CA HIS A 39 2.70 -7.42 -2.22
C HIS A 39 2.98 -8.87 -2.60
N VAL A 40 3.06 -9.15 -3.91
CA VAL A 40 3.41 -10.47 -4.41
C VAL A 40 4.85 -10.45 -4.89
N ARG A 41 5.68 -11.34 -4.35
CA ARG A 41 7.10 -11.46 -4.66
C ARG A 41 7.40 -12.85 -5.19
N ALA A 42 8.29 -12.92 -6.18
CA ALA A 42 8.72 -14.17 -6.79
C ALA A 42 10.24 -14.26 -6.83
N ASP A 43 10.74 -15.48 -7.00
CA ASP A 43 12.16 -15.83 -6.97
C ASP A 43 13.03 -15.03 -7.94
N SER A 44 12.52 -14.66 -9.12
CA SER A 44 13.31 -13.92 -10.11
C SER A 44 12.49 -13.11 -11.13
N ASP A 45 13.18 -12.47 -12.06
CA ASP A 45 12.61 -11.78 -13.22
C ASP A 45 12.46 -12.68 -14.46
N SER A 46 12.60 -14.00 -14.32
CA SER A 46 12.34 -14.94 -15.41
C SER A 46 10.89 -14.83 -15.91
N VAL A 47 10.66 -15.13 -17.19
CA VAL A 47 9.31 -15.11 -17.78
C VAL A 47 8.36 -15.99 -16.97
N LEU A 48 8.80 -17.18 -16.56
CA LEU A 48 8.01 -18.09 -15.74
C LEU A 48 7.62 -17.47 -14.39
N ASP A 49 8.57 -16.88 -13.67
CA ASP A 49 8.31 -16.30 -12.35
C ASP A 49 7.41 -15.06 -12.44
N GLN A 50 7.57 -14.27 -13.49
CA GLN A 50 6.69 -13.14 -13.78
C GLN A 50 5.28 -13.61 -14.13
N THR A 51 5.12 -14.65 -14.96
CA THR A 51 3.81 -15.24 -15.25
C THR A 51 3.14 -15.79 -14.00
N CYS A 52 3.88 -16.53 -13.16
CA CYS A 52 3.38 -17.05 -11.90
C CYS A 52 2.92 -15.93 -10.96
N LYS A 53 3.73 -14.88 -10.81
CA LYS A 53 3.41 -13.71 -9.99
C LYS A 53 2.13 -13.01 -10.45
N LEU A 54 1.99 -12.78 -11.75
CA LEU A 54 0.81 -12.12 -12.33
C LEU A 54 -0.45 -12.98 -12.16
N ALA A 55 -0.36 -14.29 -12.39
CA ALA A 55 -1.49 -15.19 -12.20
C ALA A 55 -1.93 -15.28 -10.73
N VAL A 56 -0.98 -15.38 -9.80
CA VAL A 56 -1.27 -15.36 -8.35
C VAL A 56 -1.93 -14.04 -7.96
N ARG A 57 -1.39 -12.91 -8.43
CA ARG A 57 -2.01 -11.59 -8.20
C ARG A 57 -3.47 -11.59 -8.66
N ASP A 58 -3.75 -11.99 -9.89
CA ASP A 58 -5.10 -11.91 -10.46
C ASP A 58 -6.09 -12.80 -9.67
N ALA A 59 -5.68 -14.02 -9.34
CA ALA A 59 -6.49 -14.94 -8.52
C ALA A 59 -6.75 -14.39 -7.11
N LEU A 60 -5.76 -13.74 -6.50
CA LEU A 60 -5.91 -13.15 -5.17
C LEU A 60 -6.81 -11.92 -5.20
N LEU A 61 -6.74 -11.09 -6.23
CA LEU A 61 -7.64 -9.94 -6.38
C LEU A 61 -9.10 -10.38 -6.49
N GLU A 62 -9.37 -11.41 -7.30
CA GLU A 62 -10.70 -12.00 -7.42
C GLU A 62 -11.20 -12.61 -6.10
N LEU A 63 -10.32 -13.26 -5.34
CA LEU A 63 -10.66 -13.78 -4.01
C LEU A 63 -10.97 -12.63 -3.05
N THR A 64 -10.08 -11.65 -2.92
CA THR A 64 -10.22 -10.56 -1.95
C THR A 64 -11.39 -9.65 -2.27
N GLN A 65 -11.72 -9.45 -3.55
CA GLN A 65 -12.91 -8.70 -3.93
C GLN A 65 -14.19 -9.34 -3.38
N ARG A 66 -14.27 -10.68 -3.36
CA ARG A 66 -15.39 -11.41 -2.74
C ARG A 66 -15.34 -11.38 -1.22
N LEU A 67 -14.15 -11.53 -0.63
CA LEU A 67 -14.00 -11.54 0.82
C LEU A 67 -14.27 -10.17 1.46
N TYR A 68 -13.94 -9.08 0.77
CA TYR A 68 -14.04 -7.70 1.29
C TYR A 68 -15.28 -6.96 0.80
N GLN A 69 -16.20 -7.64 0.10
CA GLN A 69 -17.41 -7.03 -0.47
C GLN A 69 -18.25 -6.26 0.59
N ASP A 70 -18.24 -6.73 1.84
CA ASP A 70 -19.01 -6.17 2.96
C ASP A 70 -18.12 -5.37 3.94
N ALA A 71 -16.83 -5.19 3.64
CA ALA A 71 -15.93 -4.43 4.49
C ALA A 71 -16.20 -2.93 4.29
N ALA A 72 -16.60 -2.23 5.36
CA ALA A 72 -16.88 -0.80 5.33
C ALA A 72 -15.67 0.04 5.77
N THR A 73 -14.64 -0.59 6.35
CA THR A 73 -13.45 0.11 6.85
C THR A 73 -12.17 -0.70 6.59
N ALA A 74 -11.02 -0.03 6.53
CA ALA A 74 -9.74 -0.74 6.47
C ALA A 74 -9.46 -1.61 7.70
N ALA A 75 -9.97 -1.26 8.87
CA ALA A 75 -9.84 -2.09 10.08
C ALA A 75 -10.57 -3.44 9.94
N GLU A 76 -11.77 -3.42 9.35
CA GLU A 76 -12.52 -4.63 9.01
C GLU A 76 -11.81 -5.43 7.91
N ALA A 77 -11.37 -4.77 6.84
CA ALA A 77 -10.62 -5.41 5.77
C ALA A 77 -9.33 -6.08 6.30
N ARG A 78 -8.65 -5.47 7.27
CA ARG A 78 -7.45 -6.03 7.93
C ARG A 78 -7.80 -7.27 8.74
N THR A 79 -8.92 -7.24 9.44
CA THR A 79 -9.41 -8.39 10.21
C THR A 79 -9.80 -9.54 9.28
N LEU A 80 -10.46 -9.25 8.17
CA LEU A 80 -10.78 -10.24 7.13
C LEU A 80 -9.51 -10.81 6.50
N ALA A 81 -8.55 -9.96 6.14
CA ALA A 81 -7.25 -10.39 5.62
C ALA A 81 -6.57 -11.38 6.57
N ALA A 82 -6.52 -11.06 7.87
CA ALA A 82 -5.92 -11.91 8.89
C ALA A 82 -6.66 -13.25 9.05
N ARG A 83 -8.00 -13.25 9.01
CA ARG A 83 -8.82 -14.47 9.11
C ARG A 83 -8.68 -15.39 7.90
N HIS A 84 -8.49 -14.82 6.72
CA HIS A 84 -8.46 -15.56 5.46
C HIS A 84 -7.04 -15.79 4.91
N LEU A 85 -5.99 -15.61 5.71
CA LEU A 85 -4.60 -15.86 5.26
C LEU A 85 -4.41 -17.28 4.71
N VAL A 86 -5.07 -18.28 5.31
CA VAL A 86 -5.01 -19.68 4.84
C VAL A 86 -5.63 -19.82 3.45
N ASP A 87 -6.79 -19.20 3.23
CA ASP A 87 -7.48 -19.23 1.93
C ASP A 87 -6.67 -18.51 0.85
N ILE A 88 -6.03 -17.39 1.20
CA ILE A 88 -5.11 -16.65 0.33
C ILE A 88 -3.91 -17.54 -0.04
N GLN A 89 -3.27 -18.19 0.94
CA GLN A 89 -2.13 -19.08 0.69
C GLN A 89 -2.53 -20.26 -0.19
N TRP A 90 -3.65 -20.89 0.12
CA TRP A 90 -4.18 -22.02 -0.64
C TRP A 90 -4.50 -21.63 -2.09
N THR A 91 -5.13 -20.46 -2.29
CA THR A 91 -5.45 -19.95 -3.63
C THR A 91 -4.19 -19.69 -4.44
N ALA A 92 -3.17 -19.07 -3.85
CA ALA A 92 -1.89 -18.89 -4.52
C ALA A 92 -1.24 -20.23 -4.90
N GLN A 93 -1.22 -21.21 -3.99
CA GLN A 93 -0.69 -22.55 -4.25
C GLN A 93 -1.44 -23.28 -5.38
N GLN A 94 -2.78 -23.23 -5.37
CA GLN A 94 -3.60 -23.82 -6.42
C GLN A 94 -3.33 -23.19 -7.79
N THR A 95 -3.22 -21.86 -7.84
CA THR A 95 -2.91 -21.13 -9.08
C THR A 95 -1.56 -21.55 -9.64
N LEU A 96 -0.54 -21.67 -8.79
CA LEU A 96 0.79 -22.12 -9.21
C LEU A 96 0.78 -23.58 -9.67
N ALA A 97 0.05 -24.47 -8.98
CA ALA A 97 -0.09 -25.86 -9.38
C ALA A 97 -0.73 -26.02 -10.76
N ARG A 98 -1.74 -25.21 -11.11
CA ARG A 98 -2.37 -25.20 -12.43
C ARG A 98 -1.43 -24.77 -13.56
N LEU A 99 -0.42 -23.95 -13.24
CA LEU A 99 0.63 -23.55 -14.17
C LEU A 99 1.79 -24.57 -14.23
N GLY A 100 1.70 -25.69 -13.53
CA GLY A 100 2.78 -26.68 -13.44
C GLY A 100 3.97 -26.21 -12.60
N ALA A 101 3.81 -25.15 -11.80
CA ALA A 101 4.87 -24.55 -10.99
C ALA A 101 4.66 -24.89 -9.51
N ALA A 102 5.14 -26.05 -9.06
CA ALA A 102 5.09 -26.41 -7.63
C ALA A 102 6.15 -25.62 -6.83
N ARG A 103 5.77 -24.46 -6.29
CA ARG A 103 6.62 -23.60 -5.45
C ARG A 103 6.05 -23.51 -4.03
N THR A 104 6.92 -23.31 -3.05
CA THR A 104 6.49 -22.93 -1.70
C THR A 104 5.82 -21.55 -1.75
N VAL A 105 4.75 -21.36 -1.00
CA VAL A 105 4.11 -20.05 -0.85
C VAL A 105 4.00 -19.75 0.62
N ARG A 106 4.43 -18.56 1.02
CA ARG A 106 4.26 -18.05 2.37
C ARG A 106 3.42 -16.78 2.31
N VAL A 107 2.36 -16.74 3.11
CA VAL A 107 1.50 -15.56 3.22
C VAL A 107 1.55 -15.00 4.62
N SER A 108 1.68 -13.67 4.71
CA SER A 108 1.69 -12.94 5.97
C SER A 108 1.00 -11.59 5.84
N LEU A 109 0.36 -11.15 6.93
CA LEU A 109 -0.05 -9.77 7.09
C LEU A 109 1.10 -9.02 7.77
N VAL A 110 1.61 -7.99 7.11
CA VAL A 110 2.79 -7.24 7.57
C VAL A 110 2.50 -5.75 7.53
N ASN A 111 3.13 -5.00 8.42
CA ASN A 111 3.25 -3.56 8.26
C ASN A 111 4.65 -3.30 7.69
N MET A 112 4.72 -2.77 6.48
CA MET A 112 5.98 -2.57 5.77
C MET A 112 6.03 -1.23 5.05
N TYR A 113 7.25 -0.78 4.74
CA TYR A 113 7.46 0.47 4.03
C TYR A 113 7.30 0.26 2.52
N PHE A 114 6.64 1.21 1.86
CA PHE A 114 6.54 1.33 0.42
C PHE A 114 7.04 2.69 -0.02
N ASP A 115 7.81 2.72 -1.11
CA ASP A 115 8.10 3.97 -1.80
C ASP A 115 6.84 4.49 -2.52
N THR A 116 6.89 5.76 -2.95
CA THR A 116 5.82 6.36 -3.75
C THR A 116 5.51 5.48 -4.95
N THR A 117 4.25 5.06 -5.06
CA THR A 117 3.82 4.15 -6.11
C THR A 117 2.84 4.87 -7.02
N HIS A 118 3.20 4.98 -8.30
CA HIS A 118 2.35 5.53 -9.33
C HIS A 118 1.59 4.41 -10.04
N TYR A 119 0.28 4.44 -9.93
CA TYR A 119 -0.66 3.69 -10.76
C TYR A 119 -1.11 4.60 -11.90
N GLY A 120 -1.49 4.02 -13.06
CA GLY A 120 -1.80 4.82 -14.25
C GLY A 120 -2.85 5.92 -14.02
N SER A 121 -3.82 5.68 -13.14
CA SER A 121 -4.88 6.62 -12.79
C SER A 121 -4.73 7.26 -11.41
N PHE A 122 -3.74 6.87 -10.61
CA PHE A 122 -3.54 7.46 -9.28
C PHE A 122 -2.16 7.24 -8.65
N SER A 123 -1.81 8.01 -7.62
CA SER A 123 -0.56 7.80 -6.87
C SER A 123 -0.81 7.55 -5.39
N LEU A 124 -0.01 6.66 -4.79
CA LEU A 124 0.04 6.47 -3.34
C LEU A 124 1.36 7.00 -2.78
N PRO A 125 1.33 7.80 -1.69
CA PRO A 125 2.53 8.39 -1.11
C PRO A 125 3.43 7.34 -0.48
N ALA A 126 4.72 7.65 -0.37
CA ALA A 126 5.65 6.82 0.38
C ALA A 126 5.28 6.75 1.87
N GLY A 127 5.50 5.60 2.49
CA GLY A 127 5.26 5.41 3.92
C GLY A 127 5.00 3.96 4.31
N ARG A 128 4.57 3.75 5.55
CA ARG A 128 4.25 2.42 6.08
C ARG A 128 2.79 2.08 5.89
N TYR A 129 2.53 0.92 5.32
CA TYR A 129 1.20 0.40 5.04
C TYR A 129 1.04 -1.00 5.63
N ASP A 130 -0.18 -1.35 6.00
CA ASP A 130 -0.52 -2.76 6.18
C ASP A 130 -0.65 -3.42 4.82
N ALA A 131 -0.08 -4.61 4.70
CA ALA A 131 -0.02 -5.33 3.45
C ALA A 131 -0.14 -6.84 3.65
N VAL A 132 -0.87 -7.48 2.76
CA VAL A 132 -0.79 -8.93 2.56
C VAL A 132 0.44 -9.19 1.70
N ARG A 133 1.47 -9.78 2.30
CA ARG A 133 2.68 -10.21 1.60
C ARG A 133 2.57 -11.68 1.24
N VAL A 134 2.78 -11.97 -0.03
CA VAL A 134 2.81 -13.31 -0.62
C VAL A 134 4.19 -13.53 -1.22
N ASP A 135 4.99 -14.35 -0.53
CA ASP A 135 6.32 -14.75 -0.98
C ASP A 135 6.18 -16.11 -1.72
N ILE A 136 6.46 -16.11 -3.02
CA ILE A 136 6.50 -17.31 -3.87
C ILE A 136 7.95 -17.77 -3.99
N GLY A 137 8.19 -19.01 -3.55
CA GLY A 137 9.51 -19.61 -3.45
C GLY A 137 10.22 -19.29 -2.14
N ALA A 138 11.55 -19.37 -2.15
CA ALA A 138 12.40 -19.08 -1.00
C ALA A 138 13.76 -18.54 -1.48
N PRO A 139 13.77 -17.36 -2.13
CA PRO A 139 14.97 -16.87 -2.77
C PRO A 139 15.80 -16.02 -1.80
N ASP A 140 17.12 -16.02 -2.00
CA ASP A 140 18.02 -15.09 -1.30
C ASP A 140 17.78 -13.63 -1.72
N SER A 141 17.20 -13.42 -2.92
CA SER A 141 16.76 -12.12 -3.43
C SER A 141 15.51 -12.26 -4.30
N TYR A 142 14.59 -11.30 -4.22
CA TYR A 142 13.35 -11.33 -5.01
C TYR A 142 13.51 -10.51 -6.28
N GLY A 143 12.82 -10.93 -7.35
CA GLY A 143 12.70 -10.15 -8.59
C GLY A 143 11.91 -8.85 -8.40
N ARG A 144 11.56 -8.18 -9.50
CA ARG A 144 10.78 -6.93 -9.48
C ARG A 144 9.51 -7.07 -8.65
N ASN A 145 9.32 -6.14 -7.73
CA ASN A 145 8.14 -6.11 -6.86
C ASN A 145 6.89 -5.78 -7.67
N TRP A 146 5.80 -6.51 -7.41
CA TRP A 146 4.47 -6.14 -7.90
C TRP A 146 3.59 -5.71 -6.74
N TRP A 147 2.96 -4.55 -6.90
CA TRP A 147 2.16 -3.90 -5.88
C TRP A 147 0.73 -3.72 -6.36
N CYS A 148 -0.21 -3.79 -5.44
CA CYS A 148 -1.60 -3.45 -5.68
C CYS A 148 -2.25 -2.96 -4.37
N VAL A 149 -3.44 -2.38 -4.47
CA VAL A 149 -4.28 -1.99 -3.34
C VAL A 149 -5.45 -2.97 -3.25
N LEU A 150 -5.51 -3.71 -2.15
CA LEU A 150 -6.59 -4.66 -1.85
C LEU A 150 -7.83 -3.96 -1.31
N TYR A 151 -7.61 -2.98 -0.43
CA TYR A 151 -8.67 -2.16 0.15
C TYR A 151 -8.27 -0.69 0.10
N PRO A 152 -9.19 0.20 -0.33
CA PRO A 152 -10.38 -0.13 -1.10
C PRO A 152 -9.95 -0.73 -2.43
N GLY A 153 -10.78 -1.52 -3.11
CA GLY A 153 -10.39 -2.36 -4.27
C GLY A 153 -9.96 -1.59 -5.55
N LEU A 154 -8.97 -0.70 -5.46
CA LEU A 154 -8.56 0.24 -6.51
C LEU A 154 -7.89 -0.43 -7.70
N CYS A 155 -7.47 -1.69 -7.57
CA CYS A 155 -6.92 -2.44 -8.70
C CYS A 155 -7.97 -2.94 -9.68
N THR A 156 -9.26 -2.96 -9.29
CA THR A 156 -10.36 -3.39 -10.17
C THR A 156 -11.14 -2.21 -10.76
N THR A 157 -10.95 -0.99 -10.24
CA THR A 157 -11.73 0.20 -10.62
C THR A 157 -10.80 1.35 -11.02
N ALA A 158 -10.92 1.87 -12.24
CA ALA A 158 -10.20 3.06 -12.66
C ALA A 158 -10.85 4.32 -12.04
N CYS A 159 -10.16 4.90 -11.06
CA CYS A 159 -10.55 6.03 -10.21
C CYS A 159 -11.79 5.83 -9.31
N GLY A 160 -11.55 5.99 -7.99
CA GLY A 160 -12.57 6.13 -6.94
C GLY A 160 -12.90 4.85 -6.16
N SER A 161 -12.72 4.89 -4.83
CA SER A 161 -13.57 4.18 -3.83
C SER A 161 -13.18 4.47 -2.37
N TYR A 162 -12.79 5.71 -2.04
CA TYR A 162 -12.77 6.18 -0.65
C TYR A 162 -14.00 7.05 -0.37
N ASP A 163 -14.47 7.07 0.87
CA ASP A 163 -15.62 7.87 1.28
C ASP A 163 -15.28 9.38 1.40
N ASP A 164 -14.01 9.74 1.65
CA ASP A 164 -13.57 11.13 1.75
C ASP A 164 -13.20 11.71 0.37
N PRO A 165 -13.86 12.81 -0.08
CA PRO A 165 -13.49 13.53 -1.29
C PRO A 165 -12.03 14.01 -1.31
N ALA A 166 -11.44 14.34 -0.15
CA ALA A 166 -10.06 14.79 -0.05
C ALA A 166 -9.06 13.66 -0.36
N GLU A 167 -9.39 12.41 -0.02
CA GLU A 167 -8.58 11.24 -0.34
C GLU A 167 -8.65 10.91 -1.83
N ASN A 168 -9.84 11.03 -2.43
CA ASN A 168 -10.02 10.83 -3.86
C ASN A 168 -9.30 11.91 -4.69
N ASP A 169 -9.28 13.17 -4.25
CA ASP A 169 -8.59 14.28 -4.93
C ASP A 169 -7.05 14.12 -4.89
N LEU A 170 -6.50 13.58 -3.79
CA LEU A 170 -5.07 13.26 -3.67
C LEU A 170 -4.61 12.16 -4.63
N ILE A 171 -5.52 11.24 -4.94
CA ILE A 171 -5.27 10.03 -5.71
C ILE A 171 -5.48 10.30 -7.20
N CYS A 172 -6.59 10.92 -7.59
CA CYS A 172 -6.99 11.14 -8.99
C CYS A 172 -6.67 12.54 -9.57
N GLY A 173 -6.12 13.47 -8.78
CA GLY A 173 -5.73 14.82 -9.23
C GLY A 173 -4.30 14.94 -9.81
N ASP A 174 -3.95 16.12 -10.34
CA ASP A 174 -2.56 16.47 -10.70
C ASP A 174 -1.69 16.39 -9.44
N TYR A 175 -0.78 15.40 -9.38
CA TYR A 175 0.15 15.11 -8.28
C TYR A 175 0.61 16.38 -7.54
N ILE A 176 -0.05 16.68 -6.41
CA ILE A 176 0.09 17.97 -5.75
C ILE A 176 1.45 18.02 -5.03
N LEU A 177 2.23 19.07 -5.26
CA LEU A 177 3.49 19.42 -4.56
C LEU A 177 3.47 19.22 -3.04
N ARG A 178 2.27 19.25 -2.45
CA ARG A 178 1.92 18.92 -1.06
C ARG A 178 2.51 17.58 -0.58
N LEU A 179 2.40 16.53 -1.39
CA LEU A 179 2.86 15.19 -1.02
C LEU A 179 4.39 15.07 -1.05
N ARG A 180 5.07 15.79 -1.95
CA ARG A 180 6.53 15.68 -2.13
C ARG A 180 7.34 15.98 -0.87
N VAL A 181 6.89 16.94 -0.07
CA VAL A 181 7.61 17.32 1.16
C VAL A 181 7.39 16.30 2.27
N VAL A 182 6.15 15.79 2.41
CA VAL A 182 5.83 14.68 3.33
C VAL A 182 6.58 13.42 2.94
N GLU A 183 6.63 13.10 1.64
CA GLU A 183 7.37 11.97 1.09
C GLU A 183 8.87 12.07 1.36
N LEU A 184 9.49 13.23 1.10
CA LEU A 184 10.91 13.43 1.38
C LEU A 184 11.22 13.21 2.85
N TRP A 185 10.34 13.68 3.75
CA TRP A 185 10.49 13.44 5.18
C TRP A 185 10.38 11.96 5.54
N GLN A 186 9.36 11.26 5.02
CA GLN A 186 9.17 9.82 5.24
C GLN A 186 10.34 9.00 4.70
N GLN A 187 10.88 9.37 3.54
CA GLN A 187 12.05 8.72 2.96
C GLN A 187 13.29 8.81 3.88
N LEU A 188 13.46 9.93 4.57
CA LEU A 188 14.61 10.18 5.45
C LEU A 188 14.43 9.60 6.86
N THR A 189 13.20 9.49 7.35
CA THR A 189 12.94 9.23 8.78
C THR A 189 12.25 7.90 9.10
N ALA A 190 11.57 7.28 8.13
CA ALA A 190 10.79 6.07 8.41
C ALA A 190 11.68 4.83 8.64
N ASP A 191 11.33 4.04 9.64
CA ASP A 191 11.94 2.72 9.87
C ASP A 191 11.65 1.79 8.68
N ARG A 192 12.71 1.17 8.16
CA ARG A 192 12.68 0.24 7.01
C ARG A 192 12.49 -1.22 7.43
N ARG A 193 12.41 -1.52 8.72
CA ARG A 193 12.16 -2.87 9.21
C ARG A 193 10.69 -3.26 9.02
N ASP A 194 10.47 -4.44 8.45
CA ASP A 194 9.14 -5.00 8.33
C ASP A 194 8.65 -5.53 9.68
N LYS A 195 7.40 -5.23 10.03
CA LYS A 195 6.76 -5.77 11.23
C LYS A 195 5.72 -6.78 10.81
N THR A 196 5.99 -8.07 11.02
CA THR A 196 4.99 -9.12 10.81
C THR A 196 3.90 -8.98 11.85
N LEU A 197 2.66 -8.86 11.38
CA LEU A 197 1.47 -8.71 12.23
C LEU A 197 0.84 -10.07 12.47
N VAL A 198 0.68 -10.86 11.40
CA VAL A 198 0.17 -12.23 11.44
C VAL A 198 0.91 -13.04 10.37
N THR A 199 1.35 -14.25 10.70
CA THR A 199 1.91 -15.19 9.73
C THR A 199 1.30 -16.56 9.99
N LEU A 200 1.13 -17.33 8.92
CA LEU A 200 0.91 -18.77 9.05
C LEU A 200 2.24 -19.38 9.52
N MET A 201 2.20 -20.12 10.63
CA MET A 201 3.34 -20.88 11.16
C MET A 201 3.55 -22.15 10.35
#